data_AF-A0A939SXZ1-F1
#
_entry.id   AF-A0A939SXZ1-F1
#
_cell.length_a   1.000
_cell.length_b   1.000
_cell.length_c   1.000
_cell.angle_alpha   90.00
_cell.angle_beta   90.00
_cell.angle_gamma   90.00
#
_symmetry.space_group_name_H-M   'P 1'
#
loop_
_entity.id
_entity.type
_entity.pdbx_description
1 polymer ?
#
loop_
_entity_poly.entity_id
_entity_poly.type
_entity_poly.pdbx_seq_one_letter_code
_entity_poly.pdbx_strand_id
1 'polypeptide(L)'
;MTLQDLACRLRAEKRFHIQRALSESCYWGRAIERNQKKPSDQRWIETFSKGSATIDDVKEFFPTYQIHRAPWRFETVAIQVNGLHDDKDWTPTSGIQALARSLPKALENSKDGKALQDGHRTSAASKVAMFARPGDDVFIWDRLANVAVGVRVAARNTVAKAIKYNVKGPNGYDVFHRHCMLELEAELEVVEFIAAVDEFMDFTAFTRSGREPEQLAGRRYFERRLFDKLLVCEGVRIEELRAAGREFDRS
;
A
#
# COMPACT_ATOMS: atom_id res chain seq x y z
N MET A 1 22.62 -2.80 -16.31
CA MET A 1 22.70 -2.45 -14.88
C MET A 1 22.39 -3.67 -14.01
N THR A 2 23.25 -3.98 -13.04
CA THR A 2 23.13 -5.17 -12.17
C THR A 2 22.22 -4.93 -10.96
N LEU A 3 21.85 -6.00 -10.24
CA LEU A 3 21.09 -5.90 -8.98
C LEU A 3 21.90 -5.16 -7.90
N GLN A 4 23.21 -5.39 -7.87
CA GLN A 4 24.10 -4.70 -6.92
C GLN A 4 24.11 -3.19 -7.20
N ASP A 5 24.18 -2.78 -8.47
CA ASP A 5 24.14 -1.36 -8.85
C ASP A 5 22.83 -0.70 -8.40
N LEU A 6 21.70 -1.37 -8.61
CA LEU A 6 20.39 -0.92 -8.14
C LEU A 6 20.38 -0.75 -6.62
N ALA A 7 20.81 -1.76 -5.87
CA ALA A 7 20.80 -1.72 -4.41
C ALA A 7 21.74 -0.65 -3.85
N CYS A 8 22.91 -0.45 -4.47
CA CYS A 8 23.83 0.63 -4.12
C CYS A 8 23.21 2.00 -4.40
N ARG A 9 22.53 2.15 -5.54
CA ARG A 9 21.88 3.41 -5.90
C ARG A 9 20.74 3.79 -4.95
N LEU A 10 19.88 2.82 -4.61
CA LEU A 10 18.79 3.03 -3.65
C LEU A 10 19.32 3.42 -2.27
N ARG A 11 20.41 2.79 -1.81
CA ARG A 11 21.07 3.18 -0.55
C ARG A 11 21.62 4.60 -0.60
N ALA A 12 22.27 4.98 -1.70
CA ALA A 12 22.79 6.34 -1.88
C ALA A 12 21.68 7.40 -1.95
N GLU A 13 20.51 7.05 -2.49
CA GLU A 13 19.35 7.94 -2.64
C GLU A 13 18.34 7.80 -1.48
N LYS A 14 18.67 7.06 -0.41
CA LYS A 14 17.73 6.69 0.67
C LYS A 14 17.01 7.88 1.29
N ARG A 15 17.76 8.93 1.68
CA ARG A 15 17.18 10.15 2.26
C ARG A 15 16.20 10.83 1.31
N PHE A 16 16.50 10.86 0.00
CA PHE A 16 15.61 11.42 -1.01
C PHE A 16 14.32 10.61 -1.12
N HIS A 17 14.40 9.28 -1.09
CA HIS A 17 13.23 8.42 -1.14
C HIS A 17 12.33 8.56 0.10
N ILE A 18 12.91 8.65 1.30
CA ILE A 18 12.16 8.89 2.55
C ILE A 18 11.43 10.24 2.47
N GLN A 19 12.11 11.31 2.06
CA GLN A 19 11.51 12.64 1.95
C GLN A 19 10.40 12.71 0.90
N ARG A 20 10.60 12.05 -0.26
CA ARG A 20 9.54 11.91 -1.26
C ARG A 20 8.35 11.13 -0.70
N ALA A 21 8.61 10.05 0.04
CA ALA A 21 7.57 9.25 0.65
C ALA A 21 6.77 10.03 1.69
N LEU A 22 7.45 10.81 2.53
CA LEU A 22 6.81 11.71 3.49
C LEU A 22 5.93 12.74 2.79
N SER A 23 6.45 13.42 1.76
CA SER A 23 5.69 14.41 0.99
C SER A 23 4.42 13.82 0.37
N GLU A 24 4.52 12.63 -0.23
CA GLU A 24 3.37 11.93 -0.79
C GLU A 24 2.40 11.46 0.30
N SER A 25 2.88 10.94 1.44
CA SER A 25 2.04 10.53 2.56
C SER A 25 1.28 11.72 3.17
N CYS A 26 1.95 12.85 3.38
CA CYS A 26 1.32 14.08 3.84
C CYS A 26 0.31 14.65 2.83
N TYR A 27 0.53 14.48 1.52
CA TYR A 27 -0.49 14.85 0.51
C TYR A 27 -1.81 14.10 0.74
N TRP A 28 -1.74 12.79 1.03
CA TRP A 28 -2.92 11.96 1.35
C TRP A 28 -3.43 12.15 2.78
N GLY A 29 -2.60 12.64 3.71
CA GLY A 29 -2.98 12.96 5.09
C GLY A 29 -3.70 14.31 5.26
N ARG A 30 -3.67 15.21 4.27
CA ARG A 30 -4.34 16.52 4.33
C ARG A 30 -5.86 16.35 4.43
N ALA A 31 -6.46 16.94 5.45
CA ALA A 31 -7.91 17.03 5.63
C ALA A 31 -8.53 18.32 5.03
N ILE A 32 -7.80 19.08 4.20
CA ILE A 32 -8.21 20.44 3.78
C ILE A 32 -9.27 20.35 2.66
N GLU A 33 -10.51 20.26 3.12
CA GLU A 33 -11.77 20.04 2.41
C GLU A 33 -12.28 21.19 1.51
N ARG A 34 -11.53 22.26 1.27
CA ARG A 34 -12.02 23.33 0.36
C ARG A 34 -11.54 23.23 -1.08
N ASN A 35 -10.43 22.53 -1.37
CA ASN A 35 -9.86 22.44 -2.72
C ASN A 35 -9.31 21.04 -3.09
N GLN A 36 -9.42 20.03 -2.22
CA GLN A 36 -9.02 18.67 -2.57
C GLN A 36 -10.17 17.91 -3.22
N LYS A 37 -9.92 17.36 -4.42
CA LYS A 37 -10.86 16.52 -5.16
C LYS A 37 -10.96 15.08 -4.62
N LYS A 38 -10.15 14.72 -3.61
CA LYS A 38 -10.01 13.34 -3.11
C LYS A 38 -9.96 13.32 -1.58
N PRO A 39 -10.56 12.32 -0.94
CA PRO A 39 -10.54 12.24 0.51
C PRO A 39 -9.20 11.77 1.08
N SER A 40 -8.98 12.10 2.36
CA SER A 40 -7.77 11.75 3.09
C SER A 40 -7.74 10.30 3.57
N ASP A 41 -6.54 9.78 3.84
CA ASP A 41 -6.36 8.47 4.48
C ASP A 41 -7.18 8.38 5.79
N GLN A 42 -7.26 9.45 6.57
CA GLN A 42 -7.97 9.47 7.85
C GLN A 42 -9.48 9.31 7.69
N ARG A 43 -10.10 9.93 6.68
CA ARG A 43 -11.54 9.71 6.39
C ARG A 43 -11.80 8.22 6.17
N TRP A 44 -10.95 7.55 5.40
CA TRP A 44 -11.12 6.13 5.10
C TRP A 44 -10.93 5.24 6.32
N ILE A 45 -10.00 5.59 7.21
CA ILE A 45 -9.88 4.92 8.51
C ILE A 45 -11.18 5.08 9.30
N GLU A 46 -11.69 6.30 9.46
CA GLU A 46 -12.92 6.57 10.22
C GLU A 46 -14.14 5.84 9.67
N THR A 47 -14.23 5.72 8.34
CA THR A 47 -15.33 5.00 7.68
C THR A 47 -15.16 3.49 7.75
N PHE A 48 -14.01 2.95 7.33
CA PHE A 48 -13.86 1.51 7.14
C PHE A 48 -13.59 0.79 8.46
N SER A 49 -12.88 1.41 9.40
CA SER A 49 -12.56 0.81 10.69
C SER A 49 -13.74 0.74 11.65
N LYS A 50 -14.90 1.29 11.29
CA LYS A 50 -16.16 1.19 12.06
C LYS A 50 -17.18 0.27 11.40
N GLY A 51 -16.83 -0.36 10.27
CA GLY A 51 -17.75 -1.20 9.50
C GLY A 51 -18.96 -0.44 8.95
N SER A 52 -18.83 0.86 8.69
CA SER A 52 -19.92 1.74 8.26
C SER A 52 -19.79 2.24 6.81
N ALA A 53 -18.97 1.56 6.00
CA ALA A 53 -18.76 1.94 4.60
C ALA A 53 -20.05 1.75 3.78
N THR A 54 -20.46 2.83 3.11
CA THR A 54 -21.55 2.80 2.13
C THR A 54 -21.04 2.40 0.75
N ILE A 55 -21.95 2.11 -0.18
CA ILE A 55 -21.59 1.86 -1.59
C ILE A 55 -20.87 3.06 -2.19
N ASP A 56 -21.30 4.27 -1.85
CA ASP A 56 -20.71 5.51 -2.39
C ASP A 56 -19.31 5.76 -1.82
N ASP A 57 -19.06 5.42 -0.55
CA ASP A 57 -17.71 5.46 0.02
C ASP A 57 -16.77 4.52 -0.74
N VAL A 58 -17.21 3.30 -1.06
CA VAL A 58 -16.39 2.35 -1.83
C VAL A 58 -16.15 2.86 -3.27
N LYS A 59 -17.17 3.46 -3.91
CA LYS A 59 -17.03 4.07 -5.24
C LYS A 59 -16.06 5.25 -5.26
N GLU A 60 -15.94 6.00 -4.16
CA GLU A 60 -14.99 7.11 -4.04
C GLU A 60 -13.58 6.62 -3.62
N PHE A 61 -13.50 5.58 -2.79
CA PHE A 61 -12.25 4.97 -2.33
C PHE A 61 -11.46 4.31 -3.47
N PHE A 62 -12.12 3.50 -4.31
CA PHE A 62 -11.44 2.71 -5.34
C PHE A 62 -10.64 3.58 -6.34
N PRO A 63 -11.20 4.66 -6.91
CA PRO A 63 -10.45 5.60 -7.74
C PRO A 63 -9.37 6.37 -6.99
N THR A 64 -9.57 6.66 -5.70
CA THR A 64 -8.60 7.37 -4.86
C THR A 64 -7.26 6.64 -4.81
N TYR A 65 -7.31 5.32 -4.57
CA TYR A 65 -6.13 4.45 -4.50
C TYR A 65 -5.82 3.70 -5.80
N GLN A 66 -6.43 4.14 -6.91
CA GLN A 66 -6.23 3.55 -8.24
C GLN A 66 -6.49 2.04 -8.26
N ILE A 67 -7.40 1.55 -7.40
CA ILE A 67 -7.85 0.16 -7.42
C ILE A 67 -8.61 -0.01 -8.72
N HIS A 68 -7.97 -0.70 -9.66
CA HIS A 68 -8.36 -1.00 -11.04
C HIS A 68 -9.72 -0.42 -11.49
N ARG A 69 -9.71 0.45 -12.51
CA ARG A 69 -10.88 1.16 -13.10
C ARG A 69 -11.97 0.27 -13.70
N ALA A 70 -11.92 -1.03 -13.46
CA ALA A 70 -12.98 -1.89 -13.89
C ALA A 70 -14.24 -1.68 -13.03
N PRO A 71 -15.42 -1.96 -13.58
CA PRO A 71 -16.65 -1.79 -12.82
C PRO A 71 -16.75 -2.93 -11.80
N TRP A 72 -16.50 -2.61 -10.53
CA TRP A 72 -16.63 -3.55 -9.43
C TRP A 72 -18.10 -3.67 -9.03
N ARG A 73 -18.52 -4.85 -8.55
CA ARG A 73 -19.82 -4.98 -7.86
C ARG A 73 -19.73 -4.35 -6.49
N PHE A 74 -19.87 -3.01 -6.43
CA PHE A 74 -19.61 -2.21 -5.24
C PHE A 74 -20.48 -2.57 -4.04
N GLU A 75 -21.72 -3.04 -4.27
CA GLU A 75 -22.58 -3.60 -3.22
C GLU A 75 -21.91 -4.79 -2.50
N THR A 76 -21.41 -5.76 -3.27
CA THR A 76 -20.69 -6.91 -2.70
C THR A 76 -19.42 -6.46 -2.00
N VAL A 77 -18.68 -5.51 -2.58
CA VAL A 77 -17.46 -4.98 -1.97
C VAL A 77 -17.75 -4.32 -0.62
N ALA A 78 -18.79 -3.48 -0.53
CA ALA A 78 -19.16 -2.80 0.72
C ALA A 78 -19.49 -3.81 1.83
N ILE A 79 -20.22 -4.89 1.51
CA ILE A 79 -20.47 -5.98 2.46
C ILE A 79 -19.16 -6.60 2.97
N GLN A 80 -18.20 -6.86 2.07
CA GLN A 80 -16.91 -7.43 2.46
C GLN A 80 -16.05 -6.46 3.28
N VAL A 81 -16.08 -5.16 2.96
CA VAL A 81 -15.38 -4.11 3.71
C VAL A 81 -15.93 -4.02 5.14
N ASN A 82 -17.26 -4.01 5.29
CA ASN A 82 -17.89 -3.87 6.61
C ASN A 82 -17.72 -5.12 7.47
N GLY A 83 -17.79 -6.32 6.87
CA GLY A 83 -17.57 -7.58 7.59
C GLY A 83 -16.13 -7.78 8.08
N LEU A 84 -15.17 -7.01 7.57
CA LEU A 84 -13.77 -7.14 7.91
C LEU A 84 -13.42 -6.60 9.30
N HIS A 85 -14.15 -5.59 9.78
CA HIS A 85 -13.89 -4.94 11.06
C HIS A 85 -14.04 -5.93 12.23
N ASP A 86 -15.11 -6.73 12.20
CA ASP A 86 -15.54 -7.62 13.28
C ASP A 86 -14.94 -9.04 13.21
N ASP A 87 -14.09 -9.32 12.20
CA ASP A 87 -13.50 -10.64 12.03
C ASP A 87 -12.47 -10.95 13.12
N LYS A 88 -12.87 -11.80 14.08
CA LYS A 88 -12.04 -12.20 15.23
C LYS A 88 -10.95 -13.20 14.88
N ASP A 89 -11.11 -13.94 13.79
CA ASP A 89 -10.13 -14.93 13.31
C ASP A 89 -9.17 -14.32 12.28
N TRP A 90 -9.25 -13.00 12.09
CA TRP A 90 -8.43 -12.26 11.16
C TRP A 90 -6.94 -12.35 11.52
N THR A 91 -6.13 -12.67 10.52
CA THR A 91 -4.70 -12.37 10.51
C THR A 91 -4.35 -11.61 9.24
N PRO A 92 -3.29 -10.77 9.22
CA PRO A 92 -2.94 -10.02 8.03
C PRO A 92 -2.73 -10.87 6.79
N THR A 93 -2.21 -12.10 6.92
CA THR A 93 -1.92 -12.95 5.76
C THR A 93 -3.13 -13.77 5.34
N SER A 94 -3.70 -14.60 6.23
CA SER A 94 -4.87 -15.44 5.91
C SER A 94 -6.10 -14.59 5.55
N GLY A 95 -6.26 -13.48 6.24
CA GLY A 95 -7.34 -12.54 6.05
C GLY A 95 -7.31 -11.87 4.69
N ILE A 96 -6.15 -11.35 4.26
CA ILE A 96 -6.00 -10.79 2.91
C ILE A 96 -6.28 -11.83 1.85
N GLN A 97 -5.85 -13.08 2.07
CA GLN A 97 -6.14 -14.16 1.13
C GLN A 97 -7.64 -14.47 1.06
N ALA A 98 -8.34 -14.50 2.19
CA ALA A 98 -9.78 -14.70 2.26
C ALA A 98 -10.54 -13.55 1.59
N LEU A 99 -10.22 -12.30 1.93
CA LEU A 99 -10.83 -11.11 1.36
C LEU A 99 -10.60 -11.03 -0.16
N ALA A 100 -9.38 -11.28 -0.63
CA ALA A 100 -9.10 -11.30 -2.07
C ALA A 100 -9.92 -12.37 -2.83
N ARG A 101 -10.24 -13.49 -2.17
CA ARG A 101 -11.10 -14.55 -2.74
C ARG A 101 -12.57 -14.15 -2.74
N SER A 102 -13.04 -13.47 -1.70
CA SER A 102 -14.44 -13.02 -1.57
C SER A 102 -14.76 -11.82 -2.46
N LEU A 103 -13.76 -11.00 -2.79
CA LEU A 103 -13.93 -9.90 -3.73
C LEU A 103 -14.37 -10.42 -5.12
N PRO A 104 -15.36 -9.75 -5.76
CA PRO A 104 -15.92 -10.17 -7.04
C PRO A 104 -14.85 -10.45 -8.11
N LYS A 105 -14.92 -11.62 -8.74
CA LYS A 105 -14.08 -11.98 -9.91
C LYS A 105 -14.54 -11.31 -11.20
N ALA A 106 -15.87 -11.22 -11.37
CA ALA A 106 -16.50 -10.67 -12.55
C ALA A 106 -16.72 -9.16 -12.39
N LEU A 107 -16.47 -8.45 -13.47
CA LEU A 107 -16.73 -7.02 -13.58
C LEU A 107 -18.22 -6.80 -13.88
N GLU A 108 -18.82 -5.75 -13.30
CA GLU A 108 -20.15 -5.29 -13.65
C GLU A 108 -20.23 -5.07 -15.17
N ASN A 109 -21.23 -5.65 -15.83
CA ASN A 109 -21.49 -5.43 -17.26
C ASN A 109 -20.34 -5.82 -18.22
N SER A 110 -19.43 -6.72 -17.83
CA SER A 110 -18.43 -7.28 -18.75
C SER A 110 -19.10 -8.16 -19.81
N LYS A 111 -19.48 -7.57 -20.95
CA LYS A 111 -19.92 -8.30 -22.16
C LYS A 111 -18.82 -9.22 -22.73
N ASP A 112 -17.56 -8.93 -22.40
CA ASP A 112 -16.37 -9.62 -22.92
C ASP A 112 -15.93 -10.84 -22.07
N GLY A 113 -16.60 -11.13 -20.95
CA GLY A 113 -16.18 -12.19 -20.00
C GLY A 113 -14.82 -11.96 -19.31
N LYS A 114 -14.27 -10.74 -19.30
CA LYS A 114 -12.95 -10.45 -18.71
C LYS A 114 -13.03 -10.46 -17.18
N ALA A 115 -12.39 -11.45 -16.56
CA ALA A 115 -12.25 -11.54 -15.11
C ALA A 115 -11.07 -10.70 -14.59
N LEU A 116 -11.18 -10.19 -13.36
CA LEU A 116 -10.05 -9.58 -12.66
C LEU A 116 -8.97 -10.62 -12.37
N GLN A 117 -7.73 -10.29 -12.66
CA GLN A 117 -6.59 -11.11 -12.27
C GLN A 117 -6.46 -11.13 -10.75
N ASP A 118 -6.00 -12.26 -10.19
CA ASP A 118 -5.91 -12.45 -8.74
C ASP A 118 -5.06 -11.39 -8.05
N GLY A 119 -3.92 -11.01 -8.63
CA GLY A 119 -3.06 -9.95 -8.08
C GLY A 119 -3.77 -8.59 -7.94
N HIS A 120 -4.78 -8.30 -8.78
CA HIS A 120 -5.57 -7.07 -8.66
C HIS A 120 -6.51 -7.14 -7.46
N ARG A 121 -7.07 -8.32 -7.18
CA ARG A 121 -7.94 -8.55 -6.02
C ARG A 121 -7.14 -8.58 -4.73
N THR A 122 -5.93 -9.13 -4.73
CA THR A 122 -5.00 -9.03 -3.60
C THR A 122 -4.59 -7.57 -3.34
N SER A 123 -4.32 -6.79 -4.40
CA SER A 123 -4.06 -5.35 -4.27
C SER A 123 -5.24 -4.60 -3.65
N ALA A 124 -6.46 -4.86 -4.13
CA ALA A 124 -7.67 -4.26 -3.58
C ALA A 124 -7.89 -4.65 -2.11
N ALA A 125 -7.78 -5.95 -1.79
CA ALA A 125 -7.92 -6.47 -0.43
C ALA A 125 -6.92 -5.83 0.55
N SER A 126 -5.63 -5.74 0.17
CA SER A 126 -4.60 -5.14 1.02
C SER A 126 -4.83 -3.65 1.28
N LYS A 127 -5.29 -2.90 0.27
CA LYS A 127 -5.66 -1.50 0.45
C LYS A 127 -6.88 -1.36 1.36
N VAL A 128 -7.95 -2.12 1.14
CA VAL A 128 -9.14 -2.11 2.00
C VAL A 128 -8.77 -2.41 3.45
N ALA A 129 -8.01 -3.48 3.68
CA ALA A 129 -7.64 -3.92 5.02
C ALA A 129 -6.73 -2.94 5.76
N MET A 130 -5.82 -2.23 5.06
CA MET A 130 -4.99 -1.17 5.67
C MET A 130 -5.84 -0.09 6.37
N PHE A 131 -7.02 0.25 5.82
CA PHE A 131 -7.90 1.27 6.39
C PHE A 131 -8.97 0.69 7.32
N ALA A 132 -9.47 -0.51 7.05
CA ALA A 132 -10.45 -1.18 7.92
C ALA A 132 -9.82 -1.72 9.22
N ARG A 133 -8.54 -2.08 9.19
CA ARG A 133 -7.79 -2.69 10.29
C ARG A 133 -6.48 -1.92 10.52
N PRO A 134 -6.53 -0.61 10.86
CA PRO A 134 -5.35 0.24 10.93
C PRO A 134 -4.38 -0.14 12.06
N GLY A 135 -4.78 -0.99 13.01
CA GLY A 135 -3.89 -1.54 14.03
C GLY A 135 -2.99 -2.67 13.52
N ASP A 136 -3.44 -3.42 12.51
CA ASP A 136 -2.81 -4.66 12.06
C ASP A 136 -1.71 -4.42 11.05
N ASP A 137 -0.71 -5.31 11.00
CA ASP A 137 0.40 -5.24 10.03
C ASP A 137 -0.02 -5.65 8.63
N VAL A 138 -0.84 -4.83 7.98
CA VAL A 138 -1.16 -4.98 6.56
C VAL A 138 -0.19 -4.12 5.75
N PHE A 139 0.39 -4.71 4.69
CA PHE A 139 1.20 -4.00 3.71
C PHE A 139 0.47 -4.00 2.37
N ILE A 140 0.50 -2.87 1.68
CA ILE A 140 -0.20 -2.74 0.40
C ILE A 140 0.52 -3.59 -0.66
N TRP A 141 -0.19 -4.58 -1.18
CA TRP A 141 0.25 -5.35 -2.34
C TRP A 141 0.18 -4.48 -3.59
N ASP A 142 1.32 -3.93 -3.97
CA ASP A 142 1.50 -3.07 -5.13
C ASP A 142 2.63 -3.58 -6.04
N ARG A 143 2.50 -3.37 -7.36
CA ARG A 143 3.52 -3.80 -8.32
C ARG A 143 4.89 -3.16 -8.03
N LEU A 144 4.92 -1.88 -7.70
CA LEU A 144 6.15 -1.13 -7.44
C LEU A 144 6.74 -1.54 -6.09
N ALA A 145 5.90 -1.71 -5.07
CA ALA A 145 6.34 -2.22 -3.77
C ALA A 145 6.94 -3.62 -3.88
N ASN A 146 6.29 -4.53 -4.63
CA ASN A 146 6.81 -5.86 -4.93
C ASN A 146 8.21 -5.82 -5.57
N VAL A 147 8.45 -4.87 -6.49
CA VAL A 147 9.76 -4.69 -7.12
C VAL A 147 10.80 -4.21 -6.10
N ALA A 148 10.48 -3.20 -5.30
CA ALA A 148 11.39 -2.64 -4.30
C ALA A 148 11.79 -3.66 -3.23
N VAL A 149 10.81 -4.31 -2.60
CA VAL A 149 11.06 -5.37 -1.60
C VAL A 149 11.84 -6.52 -2.24
N GLY A 150 11.52 -6.89 -3.47
CA GLY A 150 12.23 -7.96 -4.18
C GLY A 150 13.71 -7.65 -4.42
N VAL A 151 14.07 -6.39 -4.65
CA VAL A 151 15.47 -5.93 -4.76
C VAL A 151 16.13 -5.89 -3.40
N ARG A 152 15.48 -5.31 -2.38
CA ARG A 152 16.01 -5.24 -1.00
C ARG A 152 16.35 -6.63 -0.44
N VAL A 153 15.40 -7.56 -0.50
CA VAL A 153 15.58 -8.93 -0.01
C VAL A 153 16.70 -9.65 -0.75
N ALA A 154 16.75 -9.53 -2.08
CA ALA A 154 17.83 -10.13 -2.86
C ALA A 154 19.20 -9.54 -2.50
N ALA A 155 19.29 -8.22 -2.31
CA ALA A 155 20.52 -7.56 -1.91
C ALA A 155 20.97 -7.99 -0.50
N ARG A 156 20.05 -8.04 0.47
CA ARG A 156 20.33 -8.53 1.84
C ARG A 156 20.83 -9.98 1.83
N ASN A 157 20.22 -10.83 1.02
CA ASN A 157 20.57 -12.26 0.95
C ASN A 157 21.71 -12.55 -0.05
N THR A 158 22.34 -11.52 -0.63
CA THR A 158 23.43 -11.65 -1.62
C THR A 158 23.05 -12.53 -2.82
N VAL A 159 21.79 -12.43 -3.28
CA VAL A 159 21.27 -13.19 -4.42
C VAL A 159 21.38 -12.36 -5.70
N ALA A 160 21.86 -12.99 -6.78
CA ALA A 160 22.11 -12.31 -8.06
C ALA A 160 20.84 -11.80 -8.79
N LYS A 161 19.64 -12.26 -8.39
CA LYS A 161 18.37 -11.94 -9.04
C LYS A 161 17.36 -11.45 -8.00
N ALA A 162 16.57 -10.45 -8.39
CA ALA A 162 15.50 -9.92 -7.55
C ALA A 162 14.45 -10.99 -7.29
N ILE A 163 13.93 -11.03 -6.06
CA ILE A 163 12.81 -11.91 -5.71
C ILE A 163 11.57 -11.46 -6.48
N LYS A 164 10.89 -12.42 -7.13
CA LYS A 164 9.63 -12.18 -7.84
C LYS A 164 8.50 -12.82 -7.06
N TYR A 165 7.54 -12.01 -6.64
CA TYR A 165 6.36 -12.49 -5.93
C TYR A 165 5.33 -13.06 -6.91
N ASN A 166 4.67 -14.14 -6.50
CA ASN A 166 3.63 -14.76 -7.31
C ASN A 166 2.38 -13.86 -7.31
N VAL A 167 1.98 -13.40 -8.51
CA VAL A 167 0.79 -12.59 -8.73
C VAL A 167 -0.44 -13.42 -9.14
N LYS A 168 -0.27 -14.75 -9.29
CA LYS A 168 -1.34 -15.71 -9.55
C LYS A 168 -1.84 -16.27 -8.23
N GLY A 169 -3.13 -16.07 -7.95
CA GLY A 169 -3.73 -16.38 -6.65
C GLY A 169 -3.31 -15.41 -5.53
N PRO A 170 -4.00 -15.46 -4.39
CA PRO A 170 -3.64 -14.67 -3.22
C PRO A 170 -2.44 -15.26 -2.44
N ASN A 171 -1.94 -16.42 -2.85
CA ASN A 171 -0.92 -17.20 -2.15
C ASN A 171 0.51 -16.62 -2.25
N GLY A 172 0.70 -15.45 -2.87
CA GLY A 172 1.99 -14.75 -2.85
C GLY A 172 2.12 -13.75 -1.70
N TYR A 173 1.00 -13.37 -1.08
CA TYR A 173 0.93 -12.29 -0.10
C TYR A 173 1.65 -12.60 1.20
N ASP A 174 1.63 -13.85 1.67
CA ASP A 174 2.29 -14.28 2.90
C ASP A 174 3.83 -14.12 2.83
N VAL A 175 4.43 -14.47 1.69
CA VAL A 175 5.87 -14.30 1.47
C VAL A 175 6.23 -12.83 1.36
N PHE A 176 5.44 -12.04 0.63
CA PHE A 176 5.62 -10.59 0.54
C PHE A 176 5.49 -9.92 1.91
N HIS A 177 4.43 -10.24 2.65
CA HIS A 177 4.18 -9.73 3.99
C HIS A 177 5.35 -9.99 4.94
N ARG A 178 5.85 -11.23 4.98
CA ARG A 178 7.02 -11.59 5.80
C ARG A 178 8.26 -10.79 5.43
N HIS A 179 8.51 -10.58 4.15
CA HIS A 179 9.63 -9.75 3.71
C HIS A 179 9.42 -8.28 4.08
N CYS A 180 8.22 -7.72 3.92
CA CYS A 180 7.89 -6.36 4.35
C CYS A 180 8.06 -6.16 5.85
N MET A 181 7.68 -7.14 6.69
CA MET A 181 7.92 -7.08 8.14
C MET A 181 9.42 -6.90 8.45
N LEU A 182 10.26 -7.76 7.89
CA LEU A 182 11.72 -7.70 8.10
C LEU A 182 12.34 -6.40 7.57
N GLU A 183 11.86 -5.91 6.42
CA GLU A 183 12.34 -4.66 5.86
C GLU A 183 11.86 -3.44 6.65
N LEU A 184 10.63 -3.47 7.19
CA LEU A 184 10.13 -2.42 8.08
C LEU A 184 10.94 -2.40 9.38
N GLU A 185 11.20 -3.56 10.00
CA GLU A 185 12.05 -3.65 11.19
C GLU A 185 13.42 -2.99 10.95
N ALA A 186 14.04 -3.26 9.79
CA ALA A 186 15.30 -2.62 9.42
C ALA A 186 15.16 -1.10 9.17
N GLU A 187 14.03 -0.63 8.62
CA GLU A 187 13.77 0.81 8.47
C GLU A 187 13.52 1.51 9.81
N LEU A 188 12.97 0.81 10.80
CA LEU A 188 12.77 1.33 12.16
C LEU A 188 14.07 1.50 12.94
N GLU A 189 15.20 1.04 12.41
CA GLU A 189 16.55 1.33 12.94
C GLU A 189 17.17 2.59 12.28
N VAL A 190 16.50 3.19 11.29
CA VAL A 190 17.03 4.31 10.51
C VAL A 190 16.49 5.62 11.05
N VAL A 191 17.38 6.47 11.57
CA VAL A 191 17.04 7.76 12.20
C VAL A 191 16.19 8.64 11.28
N GLU A 192 16.53 8.75 10.00
CA GLU A 192 15.77 9.58 9.05
C GLU A 192 14.36 9.04 8.79
N PHE A 193 14.15 7.72 8.87
CA PHE A 193 12.84 7.12 8.70
C PHE A 193 11.98 7.38 9.95
N ILE A 194 12.53 7.19 11.15
CA ILE A 194 11.85 7.49 12.42
C ILE A 194 11.43 8.96 12.47
N ALA A 195 12.35 9.88 12.14
CA ALA A 195 12.04 11.31 12.09
C ALA A 195 10.91 11.63 11.10
N ALA A 196 10.91 10.99 9.92
CA ALA A 196 9.84 11.17 8.95
C ALA A 196 8.49 10.59 9.41
N VAL A 197 8.48 9.52 10.22
CA VAL A 197 7.24 9.01 10.85
C VAL A 197 6.69 10.06 11.82
N ASP A 198 7.54 10.62 12.67
CA ASP A 198 7.14 11.63 13.65
C ASP A 198 6.59 12.89 12.93
N GLU A 199 7.28 13.37 11.89
CA GLU A 199 6.79 14.48 11.03
C GLU A 199 5.44 14.16 10.38
N PHE A 200 5.22 12.92 9.92
CA PHE A 200 3.95 12.52 9.31
C PHE A 200 2.80 12.50 10.33
N MET A 201 3.09 12.04 11.56
CA MET A 201 2.13 12.06 12.67
C MET A 201 1.75 13.48 13.06
N ASP A 202 2.75 14.35 13.26
CA ASP A 202 2.56 15.75 13.62
C ASP A 202 1.75 16.49 12.56
N PHE A 203 2.07 16.28 11.28
CA PHE A 203 1.31 16.85 10.16
C PHE A 203 -0.16 16.41 10.18
N THR A 204 -0.41 15.13 10.44
CA THR A 204 -1.77 14.57 10.46
C THR A 204 -2.56 15.11 11.66
N ALA A 205 -1.92 15.25 12.83
CA ALA A 205 -2.53 15.87 14.01
C ALA A 205 -2.86 17.34 13.76
N PHE A 206 -1.90 18.11 13.21
CA PHE A 206 -2.08 19.52 12.87
C PHE A 206 -3.23 19.73 11.88
N THR A 207 -3.28 18.96 10.79
CA THR A 207 -4.34 19.12 9.77
C THR A 207 -5.74 18.75 10.26
N ARG A 208 -5.86 18.08 11.41
CA ARG A 208 -7.12 17.75 12.06
C ARG A 208 -7.49 18.64 13.24
N SER A 209 -6.62 19.58 13.63
CA SER A 209 -6.88 20.45 14.78
C SER A 209 -8.22 21.17 14.59
N GLY A 210 -9.17 20.95 15.51
CA GLY A 210 -10.54 21.48 15.43
C GLY A 210 -11.63 20.47 15.03
N ARG A 211 -11.28 19.21 14.75
CA ARG A 211 -12.25 18.09 14.67
C ARG A 211 -12.25 17.32 15.99
N GLU A 212 -13.40 16.74 16.36
CA GLU A 212 -13.51 15.88 17.56
C GLU A 212 -12.40 14.80 17.53
N PRO A 213 -11.77 14.50 18.68
CA PRO A 213 -10.63 13.60 18.77
C PRO A 213 -11.11 12.15 18.69
N GLU A 214 -11.58 11.72 17.52
CA GLU A 214 -11.59 10.30 17.22
C GLU A 214 -10.14 9.82 17.18
N GLN A 215 -9.89 8.65 17.79
CA GLN A 215 -8.55 8.07 17.87
C GLN A 215 -7.92 8.03 16.49
N LEU A 216 -6.84 8.78 16.32
CA LEU A 216 -5.92 8.58 15.20
C LEU A 216 -5.50 7.11 15.19
N ALA A 217 -5.23 6.58 13.98
CA ALA A 217 -4.50 5.34 13.90
C ALA A 217 -3.18 5.45 14.70
N GLY A 218 -2.80 4.41 15.44
CA GLY A 218 -1.60 4.47 16.27
C GLY A 218 -0.31 4.63 15.45
N ARG A 219 0.83 4.91 16.11
CA ARG A 219 2.15 5.08 15.45
C ARG A 219 2.46 4.00 14.41
N ARG A 220 2.15 2.74 14.74
CA ARG A 220 2.35 1.57 13.87
C ARG A 220 1.68 1.71 12.50
N TYR A 221 0.53 2.38 12.41
CA TYR A 221 -0.09 2.71 11.13
C TYR A 221 0.79 3.66 10.32
N PHE A 222 1.26 4.74 10.94
CA PHE A 222 2.08 5.75 10.25
C PHE A 222 3.42 5.17 9.79
N GLU A 223 4.06 4.34 10.61
CA GLU A 223 5.26 3.58 10.26
C GLU A 223 5.03 2.74 9.00
N ARG A 224 4.00 1.87 9.01
CA ARG A 224 3.69 1.01 7.85
C ARG A 224 3.25 1.80 6.63
N ARG A 225 2.46 2.85 6.81
CA ARG A 225 1.93 3.64 5.71
C ARG A 225 3.04 4.42 5.00
N LEU A 226 3.96 5.00 5.77
CA LEU A 226 5.15 5.65 5.25
C LEU A 226 6.07 4.63 4.57
N PHE A 227 6.24 3.45 5.15
CA PHE A 227 7.03 2.36 4.56
C PHE A 227 6.46 1.87 3.23
N ASP A 228 5.16 1.60 3.14
CA ASP A 228 4.49 1.24 1.87
C ASP A 228 4.73 2.31 0.82
N LYS A 229 4.70 3.58 1.22
CA LYS A 229 4.96 4.70 0.32
C LYS A 229 6.42 4.76 -0.11
N LEU A 230 7.36 4.54 0.80
CA LEU A 230 8.79 4.44 0.52
C LEU A 230 9.07 3.35 -0.54
N LEU A 231 8.50 2.16 -0.36
CA LEU A 231 8.63 1.06 -1.30
C LEU A 231 8.09 1.41 -2.69
N VAL A 232 6.99 2.16 -2.78
CA VAL A 232 6.47 2.65 -4.07
C VAL A 232 7.45 3.62 -4.71
N CYS A 233 7.99 4.59 -3.97
CA CYS A 233 8.96 5.56 -4.49
C CYS A 233 10.25 4.87 -5.01
N GLU A 234 10.78 3.91 -4.25
CA GLU A 234 11.92 3.10 -4.66
C GLU A 234 11.58 2.24 -5.88
N GLY A 235 10.40 1.63 -5.92
CA GLY A 235 9.91 0.86 -7.05
C GLY A 235 9.87 1.68 -8.35
N VAL A 236 9.40 2.92 -8.28
CA VAL A 236 9.44 3.86 -9.42
C VAL A 236 10.89 4.06 -9.87
N ARG A 237 11.78 4.35 -8.92
CA ARG A 237 13.18 4.62 -9.21
C ARG A 237 13.88 3.42 -9.86
N ILE A 238 13.61 2.21 -9.39
CA ILE A 238 14.15 0.98 -9.98
C ILE A 238 13.73 0.84 -11.45
N GLU A 239 12.45 1.11 -11.76
CA GLU A 239 11.94 1.01 -13.12
C GLU A 239 12.54 2.09 -14.05
N GLU A 240 12.72 3.31 -13.56
CA GLU A 240 13.42 4.39 -14.28
C GLU A 240 14.87 4.00 -14.62
N LEU A 241 15.63 3.53 -13.63
CA LEU A 241 17.02 3.14 -13.83
C LEU A 241 17.13 1.94 -14.80
N ARG A 242 16.20 1.00 -14.73
CA ARG A 242 16.11 -0.11 -15.69
C ARG A 242 15.77 0.36 -17.11
N ALA A 243 14.92 1.38 -17.26
CA ALA A 243 14.58 1.96 -18.55
C ALA A 243 15.80 2.66 -19.17
N ALA A 244 16.47 3.53 -18.41
CA ALA A 244 17.67 4.24 -18.86
C ALA A 244 18.80 3.26 -19.27
N GLY A 245 19.00 2.17 -18.51
CA GLY A 245 19.98 1.15 -18.88
C GLY A 245 19.68 0.45 -20.22
N ARG A 246 18.40 0.22 -20.54
CA ARG A 246 18.00 -0.40 -21.83
C ARG A 246 18.16 0.56 -23.01
N GLU A 247 18.03 1.86 -22.79
CA GLU A 247 18.23 2.86 -23.83
C GLU A 247 19.72 2.97 -24.19
N PHE A 248 20.60 2.94 -23.19
CA PHE A 248 22.05 2.94 -23.39
C PHE A 248 22.56 1.68 -24.09
N ASP A 249 21.98 0.50 -23.81
CA ASP A 249 22.34 -0.76 -24.50
C ASP A 249 21.86 -0.80 -25.98
N ARG A 250 21.03 0.16 -26.41
CA ARG A 250 20.48 0.24 -27.78
C ARG A 250 21.11 1.33 -28.65
N SER A 251 21.91 2.22 -28.06
CA SER A 251 22.63 3.32 -28.74
C SER A 251 24.08 2.93 -29.03
#